data_AF-X7ZVR3-F1
#
_entry.id   AF-X7ZVR3-F1
#
_cell.length_a   1.000
_cell.length_b   1.000
_cell.length_c   1.000
_cell.angle_alpha   90.00
_cell.angle_beta   90.00
_cell.angle_gamma   90.00
#
_symmetry.space_group_name_H-M   'P 1'
#
loop_
_entity.id
_entity.type
_entity.pdbx_description
1 polymer ?
#
loop_
_entity_poly.entity_id
_entity_poly.type
_entity_poly.pdbx_seq_one_letter_code
_entity_poly.pdbx_strand_id
1 'polypeptide(L)'
;MRLKPRRPNIARYSDRFDVPAAKPDAPLSVTWLGVTTLLLDDGTSALMTDGYFSRPGLARVALRGVSPSPARVYGCLARANVSRLAAVIPVHTHIDHALDSALVADATGARLVGGESAPISGADTAFPKTGWWSRPRASQSRWAPMT
;
A
#
# COMPACT_ATOMS: atom_id res chain seq x y z
N MET A 1 20.30 -11.02 16.23
CA MET A 1 18.90 -11.31 15.81
C MET A 1 18.55 -12.73 16.26
N ARG A 2 17.52 -12.94 17.08
CA ARG A 2 17.14 -14.30 17.52
C ARG A 2 16.34 -14.96 16.40
N LEU A 3 16.83 -16.06 15.84
CA LEU A 3 16.07 -16.85 14.86
C LEU A 3 14.84 -17.43 15.56
N LYS A 4 13.65 -17.08 15.08
CA LYS A 4 12.37 -17.68 15.49
C LYS A 4 11.90 -18.58 14.34
N PRO A 5 12.24 -19.89 14.36
CA PRO A 5 11.97 -20.78 13.24
C PRO A 5 10.47 -21.11 13.06
N ARG A 6 9.62 -20.79 14.06
CA ARG A 6 8.16 -20.94 13.92
C ARG A 6 7.57 -19.74 13.18
N ARG A 7 6.64 -20.02 12.26
CA ARG A 7 5.79 -18.99 11.68
C ARG A 7 5.09 -18.21 12.80
N PRO A 8 5.01 -16.87 12.72
CA PRO A 8 4.14 -16.09 13.58
C PRO A 8 2.75 -16.72 13.61
N ASN A 9 2.19 -16.93 14.80
CA ASN A 9 0.83 -17.42 14.96
C ASN A 9 0.05 -16.37 15.75
N ILE A 10 -0.84 -15.66 15.05
CA ILE A 10 -1.66 -14.60 15.63
C ILE A 10 -2.69 -15.16 16.61
N ALA A 11 -3.07 -16.44 16.49
CA ALA A 11 -4.01 -17.09 17.41
C ALA A 11 -3.48 -17.18 18.85
N ARG A 12 -2.19 -16.94 19.10
CA ARG A 12 -1.63 -16.82 20.45
C ARG A 12 -2.10 -15.58 21.20
N TYR A 13 -2.67 -14.61 20.49
CA TYR A 13 -3.17 -13.35 21.03
C TYR A 13 -4.70 -13.27 20.88
N SER A 14 -5.39 -14.41 20.76
CA SER A 14 -6.85 -14.45 20.56
C SER A 14 -7.61 -13.80 21.72
N ASP A 15 -7.03 -13.82 22.92
CA ASP A 15 -7.52 -13.14 24.12
C ASP A 15 -7.52 -11.60 23.99
N ARG A 16 -6.76 -11.06 23.02
CA ARG A 16 -6.67 -9.62 22.75
C ARG A 16 -7.63 -9.13 21.68
N PHE A 17 -8.39 -10.04 21.05
CA PHE A 17 -9.41 -9.65 20.09
C PHE A 17 -10.68 -9.26 20.82
N ASP A 18 -11.09 -8.02 20.68
CA ASP A 18 -12.28 -7.41 21.25
C ASP A 18 -13.46 -7.35 20.27
N VAL A 19 -13.25 -7.79 19.02
CA VAL A 19 -14.26 -7.87 17.97
C VAL A 19 -14.55 -9.32 17.56
N PRO A 20 -15.81 -9.66 17.22
CA PRO A 20 -16.16 -11.00 16.77
C PRO A 20 -15.49 -11.32 15.41
N ALA A 21 -15.27 -12.61 15.16
CA ALA A 21 -14.81 -13.06 13.85
C ALA A 21 -15.80 -12.66 12.75
N ALA A 22 -15.28 -12.19 11.62
CA ALA A 22 -16.10 -11.88 10.46
C ALA A 22 -16.83 -13.14 9.98
N LYS A 23 -18.13 -13.02 9.72
CA LYS A 23 -18.95 -14.09 9.15
C LYS A 23 -18.63 -14.25 7.64
N PRO A 24 -18.89 -15.42 7.04
CA PRO A 24 -18.68 -15.63 5.60
C PRO A 24 -19.46 -14.67 4.69
N ASP A 25 -20.58 -14.13 5.17
CA ASP A 25 -21.44 -13.15 4.49
C ASP A 25 -21.12 -11.70 4.88
N ALA A 26 -19.97 -11.44 5.54
CA ALA A 26 -19.55 -10.08 5.85
C ALA A 26 -19.40 -9.26 4.56
N PRO A 27 -19.92 -8.01 4.53
CA PRO A 27 -19.93 -7.20 3.32
C PRO A 27 -18.54 -6.66 2.92
N LEU A 28 -17.52 -6.87 3.75
CA LEU A 28 -16.15 -6.44 3.48
C LEU A 28 -15.20 -7.62 3.72
N SER A 29 -14.35 -7.91 2.73
CA SER A 29 -13.27 -8.86 2.83
C SER A 29 -11.91 -8.17 2.80
N VAL A 30 -10.94 -8.73 3.52
CA VAL A 30 -9.55 -8.28 3.49
C VAL A 30 -8.65 -9.48 3.24
N THR A 31 -7.89 -9.44 2.15
CA THR A 31 -6.93 -10.49 1.79
C THR A 31 -5.51 -9.97 1.94
N TRP A 32 -4.69 -10.68 2.72
CA TRP A 32 -3.27 -10.40 2.84
C TRP A 32 -2.48 -11.09 1.72
N LEU A 33 -1.94 -10.31 0.80
CA LEU A 33 -1.14 -10.79 -0.34
C LEU A 33 0.38 -10.80 -0.03
N GLY A 34 0.73 -10.51 1.22
CA GLY A 34 2.08 -10.54 1.77
C GLY A 34 2.76 -9.19 1.85
N VAL A 35 3.82 -9.11 2.66
CA VAL A 35 4.44 -7.83 3.09
C VAL A 35 3.33 -6.94 3.67
N THR A 36 3.08 -5.78 3.08
CA THR A 36 2.07 -4.81 3.49
C THR A 36 0.93 -4.68 2.49
N THR A 37 0.87 -5.57 1.49
CA THR A 37 -0.19 -5.58 0.47
C THR A 37 -1.45 -6.24 1.00
N LEU A 38 -2.49 -5.43 1.15
CA LEU A 38 -3.84 -5.82 1.50
C LEU A 38 -4.76 -5.51 0.32
N LEU A 39 -5.62 -6.47 -0.04
CA LEU A 39 -6.76 -6.25 -0.93
C LEU A 39 -7.99 -6.11 -0.04
N LEU A 40 -8.68 -4.97 -0.14
CA LEU A 40 -9.96 -4.71 0.51
C LEU A 40 -11.03 -4.75 -0.56
N ASP A 41 -12.08 -5.54 -0.36
CA ASP A 41 -13.14 -5.72 -1.36
C ASP A 41 -14.51 -5.80 -0.65
N ASP A 42 -15.42 -4.91 -1.03
CA ASP A 42 -16.78 -4.82 -0.50
C ASP A 42 -17.85 -5.51 -1.37
N GLY A 43 -17.41 -6.22 -2.42
CA GLY A 43 -18.26 -6.89 -3.41
C GLY A 43 -18.70 -5.97 -4.56
N THR A 44 -18.52 -4.65 -4.44
CA THR A 44 -18.81 -3.67 -5.50
C THR A 44 -17.56 -2.94 -5.99
N SER A 45 -16.61 -2.71 -5.10
CA SER A 45 -15.37 -2.01 -5.33
C SER A 45 -14.24 -2.61 -4.51
N ALA A 46 -13.02 -2.51 -5.05
CA ALA A 46 -11.84 -3.03 -4.38
C ALA A 46 -10.70 -2.01 -4.36
N LEU A 47 -9.95 -2.00 -3.25
CA LEU A 47 -8.78 -1.16 -3.01
C LEU A 47 -7.58 -2.04 -2.68
N MET A 48 -6.39 -1.60 -3.06
CA MET A 48 -5.16 -2.30 -2.71
C MET A 48 -4.15 -1.37 -2.04
N THR A 49 -3.54 -1.80 -0.93
CA THR A 49 -2.36 -1.13 -0.40
C THR A 49 -1.11 -1.64 -1.09
N ASP A 50 -0.21 -0.73 -1.49
CA ASP A 50 1.13 -0.98 -2.02
C ASP A 50 1.26 -1.78 -3.33
N GLY A 51 0.74 -3.01 -3.39
CA GLY A 51 0.85 -3.89 -4.55
C GLY A 51 2.24 -4.50 -4.77
N TYR A 52 3.03 -4.73 -3.72
CA TYR A 52 4.43 -5.16 -3.83
C TYR A 52 4.61 -6.67 -4.09
N PHE A 53 4.77 -7.00 -5.38
CA PHE A 53 4.82 -8.36 -5.92
C PHE A 53 6.20 -8.77 -6.46
N SER A 54 6.99 -7.82 -6.93
CA SER A 54 8.28 -8.03 -7.60
C SER A 54 9.35 -8.59 -6.68
N ARG A 55 9.41 -8.11 -5.43
CA ARG A 55 10.27 -8.60 -4.35
C ARG A 55 11.72 -8.92 -4.80
N PRO A 56 12.47 -7.95 -5.36
CA PRO A 56 13.87 -8.14 -5.69
C PRO A 56 14.69 -8.53 -4.45
N GLY A 57 15.69 -9.40 -4.65
CA GLY A 57 16.59 -9.80 -3.56
C GLY A 57 17.44 -8.64 -3.01
N LEU A 58 17.81 -8.70 -1.73
CA LEU A 58 18.51 -7.63 -1.03
C LEU A 58 19.79 -7.16 -1.73
N ALA A 59 20.58 -8.08 -2.29
CA ALA A 59 21.79 -7.72 -3.03
C ALA A 59 21.50 -6.85 -4.26
N ARG A 60 20.37 -7.07 -4.94
CA ARG A 60 19.96 -6.26 -6.10
C ARG A 60 19.51 -4.87 -5.67
N VAL A 61 18.80 -4.77 -4.55
CA VAL A 61 18.37 -3.48 -3.98
C VAL A 61 19.59 -2.64 -3.56
N ALA A 62 20.60 -3.26 -2.95
CA ALA A 62 21.77 -2.56 -2.44
C ALA A 62 22.77 -2.14 -3.54
N LEU A 63 22.90 -2.93 -4.62
CA LEU A 63 23.98 -2.76 -5.61
C LEU A 63 23.51 -2.18 -6.95
N ARG A 64 22.20 -2.12 -7.22
CA ARG A 64 21.65 -1.74 -8.53
C ARG A 64 20.33 -1.00 -8.42
N GLY A 65 19.95 -0.32 -9.50
CA GLY A 65 18.56 0.12 -9.69
C GLY A 65 17.59 -1.07 -9.71
N VAL A 66 16.42 -0.86 -9.14
CA VAL A 66 15.33 -1.82 -9.08
C VAL A 66 14.20 -1.36 -9.99
N SER A 67 13.48 -2.31 -10.58
CA SER A 67 12.29 -2.04 -11.39
C SER A 67 11.23 -3.11 -11.10
N PRO A 68 9.94 -2.81 -11.36
CA PRO A 68 8.91 -3.81 -11.37
C PRO A 68 9.24 -4.99 -12.27
N SER A 69 8.74 -6.16 -11.89
CA SER A 69 8.72 -7.37 -12.69
C SER A 69 7.28 -7.60 -13.17
N PRO A 70 6.94 -7.24 -14.42
CA PRO A 70 5.58 -7.37 -14.93
C PRO A 70 5.03 -8.79 -14.81
N ALA A 71 5.86 -9.80 -15.10
CA ALA A 71 5.48 -11.21 -14.95
C ALA A 71 5.02 -11.55 -13.51
N ARG A 72 5.68 -10.99 -12.49
CA ARG A 72 5.30 -11.21 -11.10
C ARG A 72 4.04 -10.44 -10.73
N VAL A 73 3.93 -9.18 -11.16
CA VAL A 73 2.76 -8.35 -10.90
C VAL A 73 1.50 -8.98 -11.51
N TYR A 74 1.50 -9.25 -12.82
CA TYR A 74 0.36 -9.85 -13.51
C TYR A 74 0.05 -11.25 -12.98
N GLY A 75 1.07 -12.07 -12.71
CA GLY A 75 0.87 -13.40 -12.13
C GLY A 75 0.26 -13.35 -10.74
N CYS A 76 0.61 -12.38 -9.90
CA CYS A 76 -0.01 -12.18 -8.58
C CYS A 76 -1.46 -11.69 -8.69
N LEU A 77 -1.73 -10.70 -9.54
CA LEU A 77 -3.08 -10.19 -9.77
C LEU A 77 -4.01 -11.28 -10.29
N ALA A 78 -3.56 -12.07 -11.26
CA ALA A 78 -4.32 -13.21 -11.79
C ALA A 78 -4.61 -14.26 -10.70
N ARG A 79 -3.62 -14.63 -9.88
CA ARG A 79 -3.84 -15.59 -8.77
C ARG A 79 -4.77 -15.05 -7.69
N ALA A 80 -4.80 -13.74 -7.48
CA ALA A 80 -5.72 -13.08 -6.57
C ALA A 80 -7.10 -12.79 -7.20
N ASN A 81 -7.30 -13.15 -8.46
CA ASN A 81 -8.49 -12.82 -9.25
C ASN A 81 -8.82 -11.31 -9.27
N VAL A 82 -7.78 -10.47 -9.29
CA VAL A 82 -7.91 -9.00 -9.33
C VAL A 82 -7.75 -8.53 -10.77
N SER A 83 -8.84 -8.09 -11.37
CA SER A 83 -8.86 -7.48 -12.72
C SER A 83 -9.20 -5.99 -12.70
N ARG A 84 -9.79 -5.49 -11.62
CA ARG A 84 -10.18 -4.09 -11.46
C ARG A 84 -9.96 -3.63 -10.02
N LEU A 85 -9.47 -2.41 -9.86
CA LEU A 85 -9.35 -1.73 -8.57
C LEU A 85 -9.88 -0.30 -8.72
N ALA A 86 -10.46 0.24 -7.66
CA ALA A 86 -10.82 1.66 -7.59
C ALA A 86 -9.57 2.51 -7.28
N ALA A 87 -8.70 2.03 -6.39
CA ALA A 87 -7.43 2.69 -6.11
C ALA A 87 -6.33 1.72 -5.64
N VAL A 88 -5.08 2.13 -5.87
CA VAL A 88 -3.87 1.58 -5.26
C VAL A 88 -3.25 2.66 -4.38
N ILE A 89 -3.00 2.33 -3.12
CA ILE A 89 -2.55 3.26 -2.08
C ILE A 89 -1.20 2.78 -1.53
N PRO A 90 -0.07 3.23 -2.09
CA PRO A 90 1.23 3.04 -1.46
C PRO A 90 1.29 3.84 -0.16
N VAL A 91 1.49 3.17 0.97
CA VAL A 91 1.39 3.83 2.28
C VAL A 91 2.58 4.74 2.58
N HIS A 92 3.74 4.50 1.95
CA HIS A 92 4.88 5.43 1.91
C HIS A 92 5.85 5.07 0.76
N THR A 93 6.99 5.75 0.67
CA THR A 93 7.90 5.74 -0.49
C THR A 93 8.98 4.66 -0.50
N HIS A 94 9.00 3.77 0.49
CA HIS A 94 9.98 2.68 0.47
C HIS A 94 9.68 1.70 -0.67
N ILE A 95 10.73 0.99 -1.12
CA ILE A 95 10.65 0.06 -2.25
C ILE A 95 9.56 -0.99 -2.07
N ASP A 96 9.38 -1.51 -0.87
CA ASP A 96 8.40 -2.55 -0.53
C ASP A 96 6.97 -2.03 -0.45
N HIS A 97 6.79 -0.74 -0.67
CA HIS A 97 5.50 -0.06 -0.74
C HIS A 97 5.22 0.50 -2.12
N ALA A 98 6.20 1.16 -2.74
CA ALA A 98 5.99 1.99 -3.92
C ALA A 98 6.42 1.33 -5.24
N LEU A 99 7.30 0.31 -5.22
CA LEU A 99 7.96 -0.18 -6.44
C LEU A 99 6.96 -0.55 -7.52
N ASP A 100 5.95 -1.34 -7.17
CA ASP A 100 5.01 -1.95 -8.12
C ASP A 100 3.68 -1.19 -8.24
N SER A 101 3.42 -0.21 -7.38
CA SER A 101 2.09 0.39 -7.23
C SER A 101 1.56 1.02 -8.51
N ALA A 102 2.43 1.71 -9.26
CA ALA A 102 2.07 2.31 -10.54
C ALA A 102 1.70 1.26 -11.59
N LEU A 103 2.46 0.17 -11.67
CA LEU A 103 2.17 -0.92 -12.61
C LEU A 103 0.87 -1.67 -12.22
N VAL A 104 0.60 -1.82 -10.93
CA VAL A 104 -0.67 -2.40 -10.45
C VAL A 104 -1.84 -1.49 -10.79
N ALA A 105 -1.70 -0.18 -10.59
CA ALA A 105 -2.75 0.79 -10.91
C ALA A 105 -3.07 0.76 -12.41
N ASP A 106 -2.05 0.82 -13.26
CA ASP A 106 -2.19 0.72 -14.72
C ASP A 106 -2.87 -0.59 -15.13
N ALA A 107 -2.40 -1.73 -14.61
CA ALA A 107 -2.92 -3.06 -14.92
C ALA A 107 -4.40 -3.27 -14.56
N THR A 108 -4.93 -2.47 -13.62
CA THR A 108 -6.28 -2.64 -13.06
C THR A 108 -7.21 -1.47 -13.34
N GLY A 109 -6.72 -0.44 -14.04
CA GLY A 109 -7.43 0.82 -14.26
C GLY A 109 -7.70 1.61 -12.97
N ALA A 110 -6.90 1.40 -11.92
CA ALA A 110 -7.06 2.07 -10.65
C ALA A 110 -6.44 3.47 -10.63
N ARG A 111 -6.95 4.32 -9.73
CA ARG A 111 -6.26 5.54 -9.34
C ARG A 111 -5.07 5.20 -8.43
N LEU A 112 -3.89 5.72 -8.74
CA LEU A 112 -2.74 5.63 -7.84
C LEU A 112 -2.76 6.82 -6.87
N VAL A 113 -3.01 6.55 -5.59
CA VAL A 113 -3.27 7.58 -4.57
C VAL A 113 -2.10 7.70 -3.59
N GLY A 114 -1.39 8.82 -3.65
CA GLY A 114 -0.26 9.14 -2.76
C GLY A 114 -0.14 10.64 -2.47
N GLY A 115 0.54 10.99 -1.37
CA GLY A 115 0.80 12.39 -1.00
C GLY A 115 1.95 13.03 -1.80
N GLU A 116 2.03 14.36 -1.80
CA GLU A 116 3.07 15.13 -2.53
C GLU A 116 4.52 14.76 -2.13
N SER A 117 4.73 14.26 -0.90
CA SER A 117 6.02 13.76 -0.42
C SER A 117 6.45 12.42 -1.01
N ALA A 118 5.56 11.79 -1.81
CA ALA A 118 5.75 10.53 -2.49
C ALA A 118 5.48 10.71 -3.99
N PRO A 119 6.37 11.38 -4.75
CA PRO A 119 6.21 11.50 -6.19
C PRO A 119 6.40 10.12 -6.81
N ILE A 120 5.28 9.43 -7.05
CA ILE A 120 5.26 8.18 -7.80
C ILE A 120 4.91 8.57 -9.23
N SER A 121 5.79 8.23 -10.17
CA SER A 121 5.56 8.51 -11.59
C SER A 121 4.24 7.88 -12.03
N GLY A 122 3.27 8.72 -12.42
CA GLY A 122 1.92 8.29 -12.81
C GLY A 122 0.85 8.38 -11.72
N ALA A 123 1.15 8.86 -10.51
CA ALA A 123 0.14 9.13 -9.50
C ALA A 123 -0.63 10.42 -9.81
N ASP A 124 -1.93 10.31 -10.04
CA ASP A 124 -2.82 11.45 -9.90
C ASP A 124 -2.86 11.82 -8.41
N THR A 125 -2.27 12.96 -8.04
CA THR A 125 -2.37 13.53 -6.69
C THR A 125 -3.79 14.06 -6.45
N ALA A 126 -4.78 13.19 -6.51
CA ALA A 126 -6.18 13.52 -6.41
C ALA A 126 -6.67 13.44 -4.96
N PHE A 127 -5.84 13.95 -4.02
CA PHE A 127 -6.32 14.34 -2.71
C PHE A 127 -6.96 15.74 -2.84
N PRO A 128 -8.26 15.89 -2.56
CA PRO A 128 -8.81 17.23 -2.37
C PRO A 128 -8.03 17.90 -1.24
N LYS A 129 -7.47 19.10 -1.51
CA LYS A 129 -6.72 19.91 -0.53
C LYS A 129 -7.59 20.45 0.62
N THR A 130 -8.79 19.91 0.81
CA THR A 130 -9.76 20.38 1.79
C THR A 130 -10.36 19.19 2.55
N GLY A 131 -10.08 19.13 3.85
CA GLY A 131 -11.03 18.53 4.81
C GLY A 131 -10.51 17.51 5.81
N TRP A 132 -9.39 16.81 5.59
CA TRP A 132 -9.02 15.66 6.45
C TRP A 132 -7.70 15.82 7.22
N TRP A 133 -6.92 16.85 6.92
CA TRP A 133 -5.68 17.19 7.64
C TRP A 133 -5.54 18.69 7.86
N SER A 134 -6.52 19.30 8.53
CA SER A 134 -6.31 20.63 9.10
C SER A 134 -5.55 20.48 10.42
N ARG A 135 -4.21 20.45 10.38
CA ARG A 135 -3.46 20.96 11.53
C ARG A 135 -3.72 22.47 11.59
N PRO A 136 -4.16 23.04 12.72
CA PRO A 136 -4.27 24.49 12.82
C PRO A 136 -2.90 25.09 12.54
N ARG A 137 -2.87 26.06 11.61
CA ARG A 137 -1.68 26.87 11.32
C ARG A 137 -1.24 27.52 12.62
N ALA A 138 -0.18 27.00 13.24
CA ALA A 138 0.58 27.76 14.20
C ALA A 138 1.15 28.96 13.44
N SER A 139 0.75 30.16 13.85
CA SER A 139 1.32 31.41 13.37
C SER A 139 2.82 31.41 13.65
N GLN A 140 3.64 31.18 12.63
CA GLN A 140 5.05 31.56 12.70
C GLN A 140 5.16 33.02 12.28
N SER A 141 5.13 33.87 13.29
CA SER A 141 5.67 35.22 13.25
C SER A 141 7.15 35.19 12.88
N ARG A 142 7.54 36.06 11.94
CA ARG A 142 8.85 36.71 11.77
C ARG A 142 10.10 35.82 11.82
N TRP A 143 10.91 35.85 10.76
CA TRP A 143 12.23 36.51 10.73
C TRP A 143 12.69 36.61 9.26
N ALA A 144 12.91 37.83 8.79
CA ALA A 144 13.64 38.12 7.56
C ALA A 144 15.08 38.50 7.94
N PRO A 145 16.12 38.14 7.15
CA PRO A 145 17.38 38.83 7.18
C PRO A 145 17.39 39.96 6.14
N MET A 146 17.86 41.13 6.58
CA MET A 146 18.26 42.26 5.77
C MET A 146 19.44 41.88 4.87
N THR A 147 19.29 42.05 3.56
CA THR A 147 19.98 43.05 2.71
C THR A 147 19.27 43.12 1.37
#